data_AF-A0A924YPM3-F1
#
_entry.id   AF-A0A924YPM3-F1
#
_cell.length_a   1.000
_cell.length_b   1.000
_cell.length_c   1.000
_cell.angle_alpha   90.00
_cell.angle_beta   90.00
_cell.angle_gamma   90.00
#
_symmetry.space_group_name_H-M   'P 1'
#
loop_
_entity.id
_entity.type
_entity.pdbx_description
1 polymer ?
#
loop_
_entity_poly.entity_id
_entity_poly.type
_entity_poly.pdbx_seq_one_letter_code
_entity_poly.pdbx_strand_id
1 'polypeptide(L)'
;MSYKVTCGLSLMLIACNFIAVNASQDIAAAPAAQYQKLLDEYEGGAKAPELAARFFELAEQHASDLVAVDSLVWVLTKLRIRPEAARALELLERDHLHNEQFAAACRHVARTPSVAAEKLLRKALEKSKNEKVRGQACRQLAFLLDQQASVVDQLKKKPESADRVMQFYGAEYGKHLKSLDREQLEKKREQHYELMLKSFADVKTSDGTLGEIAEKALFRIRHLSIGRVAPEIDGEDIFGKTFKLSDHRGKVVVLSFWGHW
;
A
#
# COMPACT_ATOMS: atom_id res chain seq x y z
N MET A 1 52.66 -48.07 -68.05
CA MET A 1 51.57 -47.08 -67.90
C MET A 1 51.25 -46.98 -66.43
N SER A 2 51.22 -45.85 -65.73
CA SER A 2 51.68 -44.47 -65.95
C SER A 2 51.48 -43.76 -64.59
N TYR A 3 52.53 -43.05 -64.13
CA TYR A 3 52.55 -41.83 -63.27
C TYR A 3 51.71 -41.76 -61.97
N LYS A 4 52.33 -41.69 -60.78
CA LYS A 4 52.89 -40.50 -60.06
C LYS A 4 51.86 -39.42 -59.66
N VAL A 5 51.74 -39.14 -58.35
CA VAL A 5 51.68 -37.80 -57.68
C VAL A 5 52.07 -38.01 -56.20
N THR A 6 53.33 -37.85 -55.74
CA THR A 6 53.99 -36.65 -55.15
C THR A 6 53.16 -35.84 -54.15
N CYS A 7 53.45 -35.89 -52.84
CA CYS A 7 54.42 -35.06 -52.10
C CYS A 7 53.85 -33.71 -51.65
N GLY A 8 53.98 -33.37 -50.36
CA GLY A 8 53.78 -32.00 -49.87
C GLY A 8 53.47 -31.85 -48.39
N LEU A 9 54.50 -32.00 -47.53
CA LEU A 9 54.57 -31.34 -46.22
C LEU A 9 54.40 -29.81 -46.38
N SER A 10 53.74 -29.12 -45.44
CA SER A 10 54.39 -28.07 -44.63
C SER A 10 53.42 -27.44 -43.63
N LEU A 11 53.93 -27.27 -42.40
CA LEU A 11 53.44 -26.37 -41.36
C LEU A 11 53.26 -24.92 -41.89
N MET A 12 52.25 -24.22 -41.37
CA MET A 12 52.35 -22.79 -41.09
C MET A 12 51.57 -22.44 -39.82
N LEU A 13 52.32 -22.06 -38.78
CA LEU A 13 51.88 -21.21 -37.68
C LEU A 13 51.59 -19.82 -38.25
N ILE A 14 50.40 -19.27 -37.97
CA ILE A 14 50.12 -17.84 -38.10
C ILE A 14 49.55 -17.35 -36.77
N ALA A 15 50.37 -16.57 -36.06
CA ALA A 15 49.94 -15.67 -35.00
C ALA A 15 49.51 -14.32 -35.61
N CYS A 16 48.83 -13.50 -34.79
CA CYS A 16 48.26 -12.16 -35.05
C CYS A 16 46.83 -12.23 -35.64
N ASN A 17 45.79 -11.66 -35.02
CA ASN A 17 45.72 -10.34 -34.42
C ASN A 17 44.58 -10.21 -33.39
N PHE A 18 44.88 -9.48 -32.31
CA PHE A 18 43.91 -8.78 -31.48
C PHE A 18 42.97 -7.96 -32.37
N ILE A 19 41.69 -8.31 -32.42
CA ILE A 19 40.63 -7.34 -32.70
C ILE A 19 39.61 -7.49 -31.58
N ALA A 20 39.73 -6.58 -30.61
CA ALA A 20 38.61 -6.18 -29.80
C ALA A 20 37.55 -5.60 -30.74
N VAL A 21 36.51 -6.39 -31.04
CA VAL A 21 35.23 -5.82 -31.42
C VAL A 21 34.36 -5.88 -30.18
N ASN A 22 34.20 -4.71 -29.56
CA ASN A 22 33.11 -4.35 -28.66
C ASN A 22 31.77 -4.61 -29.36
N ALA A 23 31.32 -5.86 -29.40
CA ALA A 23 30.02 -6.26 -29.90
C ALA A 23 29.34 -7.23 -28.92
N SER A 24 29.19 -6.74 -27.69
CA SER A 24 28.01 -6.97 -26.87
C SER A 24 27.73 -5.62 -26.22
N GLN A 25 27.17 -4.65 -26.95
CA GLN A 25 25.72 -4.45 -26.88
C GLN A 25 25.16 -5.18 -25.67
N ASP A 26 25.02 -4.42 -24.57
CA ASP A 26 24.20 -4.78 -23.43
C ASP A 26 22.98 -5.54 -23.94
N ILE A 27 22.97 -6.86 -23.74
CA ILE A 27 21.71 -7.57 -23.70
C ILE A 27 21.03 -6.93 -22.51
N ALA A 28 20.11 -5.99 -22.77
CA ALA A 28 19.37 -5.31 -21.72
C ALA A 28 18.88 -6.40 -20.77
N ALA A 29 19.45 -6.43 -19.56
CA ALA A 29 19.14 -7.48 -18.60
C ALA A 29 17.61 -7.53 -18.44
N ALA A 30 17.03 -8.72 -18.27
CA ALA A 30 15.59 -8.85 -18.11
C ALA A 30 15.06 -7.85 -17.07
N PRO A 31 13.83 -7.29 -17.20
CA PRO A 31 13.34 -6.23 -16.31
C PRO A 31 13.51 -6.57 -14.83
N ALA A 32 13.28 -7.84 -14.45
CA ALA A 32 13.48 -8.34 -13.09
C ALA A 32 14.94 -8.27 -12.61
N ALA A 33 15.92 -8.53 -13.49
CA ALA A 33 17.34 -8.40 -13.16
C ALA A 33 17.76 -6.93 -13.00
N GLN A 34 17.18 -6.02 -13.79
CA GLN A 34 17.40 -4.57 -13.62
C GLN A 34 16.82 -4.08 -12.30
N TYR A 35 15.62 -4.54 -11.94
CA TYR A 35 14.99 -4.28 -10.65
C TYR A 35 15.83 -4.81 -9.49
N GLN A 36 16.28 -6.07 -9.56
CA GLN A 36 17.10 -6.68 -8.51
C GLN A 36 18.40 -5.92 -8.30
N LYS A 37 19.07 -5.49 -9.38
CA LYS A 37 20.29 -4.67 -9.27
C LYS A 37 20.04 -3.37 -8.49
N LEU A 38 18.90 -2.71 -8.69
CA LEU A 38 18.54 -1.51 -7.91
C LEU A 38 18.31 -1.81 -6.42
N LEU A 39 17.73 -2.98 -6.11
CA LEU A 39 17.60 -3.44 -4.73
C LEU A 39 18.97 -3.71 -4.10
N ASP A 40 19.85 -4.42 -4.80
CA ASP A 40 21.20 -4.73 -4.33
C ASP A 40 22.02 -3.46 -4.07
N GLU A 41 21.89 -2.45 -4.94
CA GLU A 41 22.55 -1.16 -4.74
C GLU A 41 22.01 -0.42 -3.50
N TYR A 42 20.70 -0.48 -3.26
CA TYR A 42 20.09 0.06 -2.04
C TYR A 42 20.59 -0.67 -0.79
N GLU A 43 20.64 -2.00 -0.83
CA GLU A 43 21.17 -2.84 0.26
C GLU A 43 22.66 -2.62 0.48
N GLY A 44 23.41 -2.31 -0.59
CA GLY A 44 24.81 -1.89 -0.56
C GLY A 44 25.05 -0.46 -0.02
N GLY A 45 23.99 0.26 0.34
CA GLY A 45 24.07 1.56 1.03
C GLY A 45 23.73 2.78 0.20
N ALA A 46 23.32 2.61 -1.07
CA ALA A 46 22.81 3.73 -1.87
C ALA A 46 21.55 4.32 -1.22
N LYS A 47 21.40 5.65 -1.25
CA LYS A 47 20.25 6.29 -0.60
C LYS A 47 19.04 6.22 -1.52
N ALA A 48 17.85 6.01 -0.92
CA ALA A 48 16.63 5.86 -1.70
C ALA A 48 16.33 7.03 -2.69
N PRO A 49 16.54 8.31 -2.34
CA PRO A 49 16.33 9.41 -3.29
C PRO A 49 17.26 9.37 -4.51
N GLU A 50 18.47 8.82 -4.37
CA GLU A 50 19.46 8.71 -5.47
C GLU A 50 19.02 7.66 -6.50
N LEU A 51 18.28 6.64 -6.06
CA LEU A 51 17.78 5.57 -6.91
C LEU A 51 16.40 5.84 -7.53
N ALA A 52 15.67 6.83 -7.01
CA ALA A 52 14.26 7.08 -7.39
C ALA A 52 14.08 7.26 -8.90
N ALA A 53 14.97 8.03 -9.54
CA ALA A 53 14.92 8.28 -10.99
C ALA A 53 15.01 6.99 -11.81
N ARG A 54 15.85 6.04 -11.38
CA ARG A 54 16.05 4.75 -12.06
C ARG A 54 14.90 3.78 -11.85
N PHE A 55 14.27 3.80 -10.67
CA PHE A 55 13.02 3.06 -10.47
C PHE A 55 11.87 3.62 -11.35
N PHE A 56 11.78 4.94 -11.51
CA PHE A 56 10.80 5.52 -12.42
C PHE A 56 11.08 5.16 -13.88
N GLU A 57 12.33 5.30 -14.32
CA GLU A 57 12.74 4.92 -15.67
C GLU A 57 12.43 3.45 -15.96
N LEU A 58 12.74 2.55 -15.02
CA LEU A 58 12.43 1.14 -15.15
C LEU A 58 10.91 0.89 -15.26
N ALA A 59 10.11 1.61 -14.47
CA ALA A 59 8.66 1.49 -14.53
C ALA A 59 8.08 1.99 -15.85
N GLU A 60 8.58 3.11 -16.37
CA GLU A 60 8.13 3.71 -17.63
C GLU A 60 8.53 2.86 -18.85
N GLN A 61 9.75 2.30 -18.85
CA GLN A 61 10.24 1.43 -19.93
C GLN A 61 9.48 0.09 -19.99
N HIS A 62 9.05 -0.43 -18.84
CA HIS A 62 8.39 -1.74 -18.74
C HIS A 62 6.97 -1.64 -18.17
N ALA A 63 6.19 -0.63 -18.58
CA ALA A 63 4.87 -0.32 -18.01
C ALA A 63 3.83 -1.46 -18.07
N SER A 64 4.04 -2.48 -18.91
CA SER A 64 3.17 -3.68 -18.97
C SER A 64 3.69 -4.87 -18.16
N ASP A 65 4.88 -4.78 -17.57
CA ASP A 65 5.52 -5.82 -16.75
C ASP A 65 5.21 -5.63 -15.26
N LEU A 66 5.32 -6.70 -14.47
CA LEU A 66 5.16 -6.66 -13.00
C LEU A 66 6.13 -5.66 -12.36
N VAL A 67 7.34 -5.58 -12.91
CA VAL A 67 8.43 -4.73 -12.42
C VAL A 67 8.05 -3.25 -12.37
N ALA A 68 7.16 -2.78 -13.25
CA ALA A 68 6.72 -1.39 -13.20
C ALA A 68 5.95 -1.07 -11.93
N VAL A 69 4.98 -1.92 -11.55
CA VAL A 69 4.25 -1.74 -10.31
C VAL A 69 5.18 -1.92 -9.11
N ASP A 70 6.08 -2.90 -9.13
CA ASP A 70 7.02 -3.14 -8.03
C ASP A 70 8.00 -1.97 -7.83
N SER A 71 8.43 -1.32 -8.91
CA SER A 71 9.26 -0.12 -8.88
C SER A 71 8.54 1.06 -8.26
N LEU A 72 7.28 1.29 -8.64
CA LEU A 72 6.46 2.37 -8.07
C LEU A 72 6.10 2.09 -6.60
N VAL A 73 5.82 0.84 -6.23
CA VAL A 73 5.59 0.41 -4.84
C VAL A 73 6.85 0.62 -3.99
N TRP A 74 8.03 0.33 -4.54
CA TRP A 74 9.29 0.60 -3.85
C TRP A 74 9.42 2.08 -3.53
N VAL A 75 9.14 2.97 -4.48
CA VAL A 75 9.15 4.43 -4.27
C VAL A 75 8.15 4.85 -3.18
N LEU A 76 6.90 4.37 -3.25
CA LEU A 76 5.89 4.66 -2.22
C LEU A 76 6.28 4.15 -0.82
N THR A 77 7.12 3.11 -0.76
CA THR A 77 7.56 2.52 0.50
C THR A 77 8.74 3.27 1.10
N LYS A 78 9.74 3.62 0.28
CA LYS A 78 11.00 4.24 0.75
C LYS A 78 10.95 5.77 0.80
N LEU A 79 10.14 6.38 -0.06
CA LEU A 79 10.08 7.84 -0.25
C LEU A 79 8.68 8.39 0.02
N ARG A 80 7.92 7.72 0.89
CA ARG A 80 6.51 7.96 1.18
C ARG A 80 6.12 9.41 1.50
N ILE A 81 6.98 10.15 2.21
CA ILE A 81 6.75 11.55 2.62
C ILE A 81 7.49 12.56 1.74
N ARG A 82 8.03 12.10 0.61
CA ARG A 82 8.88 12.88 -0.29
C ARG A 82 8.13 13.19 -1.58
N PRO A 83 8.52 14.23 -2.34
CA PRO A 83 7.83 14.61 -3.58
C PRO A 83 7.71 13.49 -4.62
N GLU A 84 8.66 12.55 -4.63
CA GLU A 84 8.68 11.38 -5.52
C GLU A 84 7.43 10.51 -5.35
N ALA A 85 6.85 10.44 -4.15
CA ALA A 85 5.62 9.68 -3.93
C ALA A 85 4.45 10.20 -4.78
N ALA A 86 4.35 11.52 -5.03
CA ALA A 86 3.30 12.08 -5.87
C ALA A 86 3.39 11.55 -7.31
N ARG A 87 4.60 11.57 -7.89
CA ARG A 87 4.85 11.01 -9.23
C ARG A 87 4.53 9.51 -9.30
N ALA A 88 4.89 8.75 -8.26
CA ALA A 88 4.57 7.33 -8.22
C ALA A 88 3.05 7.07 -8.22
N LEU A 89 2.27 7.87 -7.50
CA LEU A 89 0.80 7.79 -7.52
C LEU A 89 0.24 8.13 -8.90
N GLU A 90 0.77 9.16 -9.58
CA GLU A 90 0.35 9.55 -10.93
C GLU A 90 0.60 8.44 -11.96
N LEU A 91 1.77 7.79 -11.92
CA LEU A 91 2.09 6.67 -12.81
C LEU A 91 1.22 5.44 -12.55
N LEU A 92 0.97 5.11 -11.27
CA LEU A 92 0.03 4.03 -10.90
C LEU A 92 -1.38 4.31 -11.43
N GLU A 93 -1.85 5.56 -11.34
CA GLU A 93 -3.15 5.97 -11.87
C GLU A 93 -3.21 5.91 -13.40
N ARG A 94 -2.18 6.40 -14.08
CA ARG A 94 -2.15 6.53 -15.54
C ARG A 94 -2.04 5.16 -16.22
N ASP A 95 -1.12 4.33 -15.73
CA ASP A 95 -0.68 3.13 -16.47
C ASP A 95 -1.23 1.83 -15.88
N HIS A 96 -1.56 1.80 -14.59
CA HIS A 96 -1.82 0.55 -13.87
C HIS A 96 -3.22 0.44 -13.26
N LEU A 97 -4.11 1.43 -13.45
CA LEU A 97 -5.44 1.44 -12.83
C LEU A 97 -6.27 0.18 -13.08
N HIS A 98 -6.08 -0.45 -14.24
CA HIS A 98 -6.80 -1.66 -14.66
C HIS A 98 -5.98 -2.94 -14.51
N ASN A 99 -4.70 -2.82 -14.17
CA ASN A 99 -3.80 -3.94 -14.06
C ASN A 99 -4.02 -4.66 -12.71
N GLU A 100 -4.19 -5.98 -12.73
CA GLU A 100 -4.31 -6.80 -11.52
C GLU A 100 -3.18 -6.56 -10.51
N GLN A 101 -1.95 -6.33 -10.97
CA GLN A 101 -0.81 -6.06 -10.09
C GLN A 101 -1.02 -4.83 -9.20
N PHE A 102 -1.80 -3.85 -9.66
CA PHE A 102 -2.12 -2.66 -8.87
C PHE A 102 -2.93 -2.98 -7.59
N ALA A 103 -3.61 -4.13 -7.55
CA ALA A 103 -4.35 -4.56 -6.38
C ALA A 103 -3.44 -4.69 -5.13
N ALA A 104 -2.22 -5.19 -5.29
CA ALA A 104 -1.24 -5.29 -4.20
C ALA A 104 -0.71 -3.90 -3.79
N ALA A 105 -0.52 -3.01 -4.76
CA ALA A 105 -0.02 -1.65 -4.53
C ALA A 105 -1.02 -0.76 -3.77
N CYS A 106 -2.33 -1.02 -3.82
CA CYS A 106 -3.36 -0.26 -3.10
C CYS A 106 -3.05 -0.09 -1.61
N ARG A 107 -2.41 -1.09 -0.98
CA ARG A 107 -1.99 -1.05 0.42
C ARG A 107 -0.94 0.03 0.70
N HIS A 108 0.00 0.20 -0.24
CA HIS A 108 1.06 1.19 -0.17
C HIS A 108 0.51 2.58 -0.48
N VAL A 109 -0.38 2.68 -1.48
CA VAL A 109 -1.13 3.92 -1.78
C VAL A 109 -1.82 4.43 -0.52
N ALA A 110 -2.61 3.61 0.18
CA ALA A 110 -3.33 4.05 1.38
C ALA A 110 -2.44 4.47 2.56
N ARG A 111 -1.18 4.04 2.59
CA ARG A 111 -0.21 4.43 3.62
C ARG A 111 0.52 5.73 3.28
N THR A 112 0.45 6.19 2.02
CA THR A 112 1.08 7.44 1.57
C THR A 112 0.24 8.61 2.06
N PRO A 113 0.81 9.54 2.86
CA PRO A 113 0.07 10.65 3.45
C PRO A 113 -0.14 11.76 2.41
N SER A 114 -1.08 11.55 1.49
CA SER A 114 -1.39 12.46 0.40
C SER A 114 -2.87 12.44 0.05
N VAL A 115 -3.41 13.59 -0.34
CA VAL A 115 -4.76 13.69 -0.91
C VAL A 115 -4.85 12.94 -2.24
N ALA A 116 -3.75 12.88 -3.01
CA ALA A 116 -3.70 12.14 -4.27
C ALA A 116 -3.87 10.63 -4.05
N ALA A 117 -3.37 10.09 -2.93
CA ALA A 117 -3.53 8.67 -2.60
C ALA A 117 -5.00 8.30 -2.37
N GLU A 118 -5.75 9.12 -1.63
CA GLU A 118 -7.19 8.91 -1.45
C GLU A 118 -7.95 9.02 -2.78
N LYS A 119 -7.63 10.04 -3.60
CA LYS A 119 -8.24 10.21 -4.92
C LYS A 119 -7.99 9.00 -5.83
N LEU A 120 -6.78 8.47 -5.84
CA LEU A 120 -6.43 7.29 -6.62
C LEU A 120 -7.23 6.06 -6.17
N LEU A 121 -7.34 5.79 -4.87
CA LEU A 121 -8.13 4.67 -4.36
C LEU A 121 -9.62 4.79 -4.71
N ARG A 122 -10.20 6.00 -4.61
CA ARG A 122 -11.57 6.27 -5.05
C ARG A 122 -11.74 6.01 -6.54
N LYS A 123 -10.82 6.51 -7.36
CA LYS A 123 -10.86 6.30 -8.82
C LYS A 123 -10.71 4.82 -9.18
N ALA A 124 -9.84 4.08 -8.50
CA ALA A 124 -9.65 2.65 -8.71
C ALA A 124 -10.92 1.85 -8.37
N LEU A 125 -11.56 2.17 -7.25
CA LEU A 125 -12.84 1.57 -6.85
C LEU A 125 -13.96 1.81 -7.88
N GLU A 126 -14.05 3.03 -8.40
CA GLU A 126 -15.12 3.45 -9.30
C GLU A 126 -14.89 3.07 -10.77
N LYS A 127 -13.64 3.10 -11.24
CA LYS A 127 -13.32 3.07 -12.68
C LYS A 127 -12.49 1.86 -13.10
N SER A 128 -11.90 1.11 -12.17
CA SER A 128 -11.09 -0.04 -12.59
C SER A 128 -11.96 -1.11 -13.25
N LYS A 129 -11.50 -1.68 -14.36
CA LYS A 129 -12.12 -2.83 -15.02
C LYS A 129 -11.76 -4.17 -14.34
N ASN A 130 -10.88 -4.13 -13.33
CA ASN A 130 -10.41 -5.32 -12.63
C ASN A 130 -11.04 -5.41 -11.24
N GLU A 131 -11.80 -6.48 -10.99
CA GLU A 131 -12.52 -6.67 -9.72
C GLU A 131 -11.60 -6.82 -8.50
N LYS A 132 -10.41 -7.43 -8.66
CA LYS A 132 -9.43 -7.53 -7.56
C LYS A 132 -8.91 -6.14 -7.18
N VAL A 133 -8.66 -5.28 -8.16
CA VAL A 133 -8.27 -3.89 -7.91
C VAL A 133 -9.39 -3.15 -7.20
N ARG A 134 -10.65 -3.27 -7.64
CA ARG A 134 -11.80 -2.62 -6.98
C ARG A 134 -11.96 -3.07 -5.53
N GLY A 135 -11.89 -4.38 -5.28
CA GLY A 135 -11.97 -4.94 -3.93
C GLY A 135 -10.84 -4.48 -3.00
N GLN A 136 -9.60 -4.48 -3.50
CA GLN A 136 -8.46 -3.96 -2.71
C GLN A 136 -8.55 -2.44 -2.50
N ALA A 137 -8.95 -1.68 -3.52
CA ALA A 137 -9.16 -0.24 -3.38
C ALA A 137 -10.25 0.06 -2.35
N CYS A 138 -11.35 -0.70 -2.33
CA CYS A 138 -12.39 -0.60 -1.31
C CYS A 138 -11.82 -0.84 0.10
N ARG A 139 -11.09 -1.95 0.30
CA ARG A 139 -10.45 -2.28 1.59
C ARG A 139 -9.51 -1.18 2.06
N GLN A 140 -8.62 -0.73 1.18
CA GLN A 140 -7.56 0.20 1.54
C GLN A 140 -8.08 1.64 1.70
N LEU A 141 -9.15 2.02 1.00
CA LEU A 141 -9.85 3.28 1.27
C LEU A 141 -10.53 3.27 2.64
N ALA A 142 -11.11 2.16 3.07
CA ALA A 142 -11.68 2.03 4.42
C ALA A 142 -10.60 2.22 5.50
N PHE A 143 -9.45 1.56 5.33
CA PHE A 143 -8.28 1.75 6.19
C PHE A 143 -7.83 3.21 6.25
N LEU A 144 -7.73 3.90 5.10
CA LEU A 144 -7.34 5.30 5.05
C LEU A 144 -8.33 6.20 5.81
N LEU A 145 -9.64 6.00 5.61
CA LEU A 145 -10.67 6.78 6.31
C LEU A 145 -10.65 6.56 7.83
N ASP A 146 -10.38 5.33 8.28
CA ASP A 146 -10.19 5.01 9.71
C ASP A 146 -8.98 5.74 10.30
N GLN A 147 -7.86 5.78 9.56
CA GLN A 147 -6.67 6.52 9.98
C GLN A 147 -6.95 8.03 10.06
N GLN A 148 -7.65 8.60 9.07
CA GLN A 148 -8.07 10.01 9.10
C GLN A 148 -8.93 10.30 10.34
N ALA A 149 -9.93 9.46 10.63
CA ALA A 149 -10.81 9.65 11.77
C ALA A 149 -10.05 9.60 13.10
N SER A 150 -9.10 8.67 13.23
CA SER A 150 -8.21 8.59 14.40
C SER A 150 -7.41 9.88 14.60
N VAL A 151 -6.83 10.44 13.53
CA VAL A 151 -6.06 11.69 13.61
C VAL A 151 -6.97 12.88 13.93
N VAL A 152 -8.15 12.97 13.31
CA VAL A 152 -9.12 14.04 13.60
C VAL A 152 -9.58 13.98 15.06
N ASP A 153 -9.86 12.79 15.59
CA ASP A 153 -10.21 12.59 16.99
C ASP A 153 -9.07 12.99 17.94
N GLN A 154 -7.82 12.69 17.58
CA GLN A 154 -6.65 13.12 18.35
C GLN A 154 -6.49 14.64 18.35
N LEU A 155 -6.61 15.28 17.18
CA LEU A 155 -6.53 16.74 17.05
C LEU A 155 -7.64 17.45 17.84
N LYS A 156 -8.85 16.88 17.89
CA LYS A 156 -9.95 17.42 18.69
C LYS A 156 -9.68 17.31 20.19
N LYS A 157 -9.09 16.20 20.64
CA LYS A 157 -8.74 15.97 22.05
C LYS A 157 -7.50 16.77 22.50
N LYS A 158 -6.56 17.01 21.58
CA LYS A 158 -5.25 17.63 21.82
C LYS A 158 -4.89 18.60 20.68
N PRO A 159 -5.53 19.78 20.61
CA PRO A 159 -5.27 20.75 19.55
C PRO A 159 -3.79 21.17 19.43
N GLU A 160 -3.05 21.14 20.53
CA GLU A 160 -1.61 21.41 20.60
C GLU A 160 -0.74 20.42 19.81
N SER A 161 -1.28 19.26 19.44
CA SER A 161 -0.57 18.26 18.62
C SER A 161 -0.53 18.59 17.12
N ALA A 162 -1.18 19.68 16.68
CA ALA A 162 -1.30 20.04 15.27
C ALA A 162 0.04 20.16 14.55
N ASP A 163 1.04 20.77 15.17
CA ASP A 163 2.37 20.92 14.57
C ASP A 163 3.06 19.57 14.37
N ARG A 164 2.90 18.64 15.32
CA ARG A 164 3.42 17.28 15.21
C ARG A 164 2.74 16.52 14.06
N VAL A 165 1.44 16.70 13.86
CA VAL A 165 0.71 16.14 12.72
C VAL A 165 1.28 16.68 11.42
N MET A 166 1.51 17.99 11.30
CA MET A 166 2.12 18.58 10.10
C MET A 166 3.54 18.09 9.84
N GLN A 167 4.35 17.90 10.90
CA GLN A 167 5.70 17.34 10.79
C GLN A 167 5.70 15.89 10.31
N PHE A 168 4.78 15.06 10.84
CA PHE A 168 4.74 13.63 10.53
C PHE A 168 4.12 13.35 9.15
N TYR A 169 3.03 14.04 8.82
CA TYR A 169 2.25 13.81 7.62
C TYR A 169 2.61 14.74 6.45
N GLY A 170 3.43 15.76 6.69
CA GLY A 170 3.70 16.85 5.75
C GLY A 170 2.67 17.97 5.87
N ALA A 171 3.09 19.20 5.55
CA ALA A 171 2.28 20.40 5.77
C ALA A 171 0.96 20.39 4.99
N GLU A 172 0.96 19.93 3.74
CA GLU A 172 -0.25 19.87 2.90
C GLU A 172 -1.27 18.87 3.46
N TYR A 173 -0.87 17.60 3.63
CA TYR A 173 -1.76 16.57 4.13
C TYR A 173 -2.17 16.81 5.58
N GLY A 174 -1.28 17.33 6.42
CA GLY A 174 -1.60 17.74 7.79
C GLY A 174 -2.67 18.84 7.85
N LYS A 175 -2.61 19.85 6.96
CA LYS A 175 -3.66 20.86 6.82
C LYS A 175 -4.97 20.24 6.36
N HIS A 176 -4.92 19.31 5.40
CA HIS A 176 -6.09 18.57 4.96
C HIS A 176 -6.74 17.82 6.12
N LEU A 177 -5.99 17.03 6.89
CA LEU A 177 -6.50 16.31 8.06
C LEU A 177 -7.14 17.24 9.09
N LYS A 178 -6.51 18.39 9.38
CA LYS A 178 -7.06 19.40 10.30
C LYS A 178 -8.36 20.03 9.80
N SER A 179 -8.57 20.08 8.48
CA SER A 179 -9.76 20.65 7.87
C SER A 179 -10.96 19.69 7.80
N LEU A 180 -10.74 18.40 8.04
CA LEU A 180 -11.80 17.40 7.96
C LEU A 180 -12.82 17.60 9.08
N ASP A 181 -14.10 17.66 8.70
CA ASP A 181 -15.19 17.61 9.66
C ASP A 181 -15.38 16.20 10.20
N ARG A 182 -15.48 16.10 11.53
CA ARG A 182 -15.54 14.82 12.23
C ARG A 182 -16.83 14.05 11.93
N GLU A 183 -17.97 14.72 11.91
CA GLU A 183 -19.27 14.08 11.72
C GLU A 183 -19.43 13.58 10.28
N GLN A 184 -19.06 14.42 9.31
CA GLN A 184 -19.06 14.06 7.89
C GLN A 184 -18.10 12.89 7.61
N LEU A 185 -16.92 12.87 8.25
CA LEU A 185 -15.98 11.76 8.08
C LEU A 185 -16.55 10.45 8.63
N GLU A 186 -17.25 10.50 9.76
CA GLU A 186 -17.92 9.33 10.35
C GLU A 186 -19.00 8.77 9.43
N LYS A 187 -19.83 9.65 8.87
CA LYS A 187 -20.86 9.27 7.89
C LYS A 187 -20.25 8.66 6.63
N LYS A 188 -19.15 9.23 6.12
CA LYS A 188 -18.42 8.68 4.98
C LYS A 188 -17.85 7.30 5.28
N ARG A 189 -17.30 7.08 6.48
CA ARG A 189 -16.79 5.78 6.92
C ARG A 189 -17.90 4.73 6.94
N GLU A 190 -19.03 5.06 7.56
CA GLU A 190 -20.18 4.14 7.62
C GLU A 190 -20.65 3.76 6.21
N GLN A 191 -20.91 4.74 5.35
CA GLN A 191 -21.35 4.51 3.96
C GLN A 191 -20.34 3.66 3.17
N HIS A 192 -19.05 3.87 3.41
CA HIS A 192 -17.99 3.12 2.73
C HIS A 192 -17.93 1.66 3.19
N TYR A 193 -18.16 1.39 4.47
CA TYR A 193 -18.28 0.01 4.97
C TYR A 193 -19.58 -0.67 4.52
N GLU A 194 -20.69 0.07 4.38
CA GLU A 194 -21.91 -0.47 3.76
C GLU A 194 -21.68 -0.87 2.30
N LEU A 195 -20.95 -0.04 1.54
CA LEU A 195 -20.54 -0.38 0.17
C LEU A 195 -19.67 -1.64 0.15
N MET A 196 -18.69 -1.74 1.05
CA MET A 196 -17.83 -2.92 1.17
C MET A 196 -18.64 -4.19 1.41
N LEU A 197 -19.59 -4.14 2.35
CA LEU A 197 -20.47 -5.27 2.65
C LEU A 197 -21.37 -5.61 1.46
N LYS A 198 -21.97 -4.62 0.80
CA LYS A 198 -22.90 -4.84 -0.31
C LYS A 198 -22.23 -5.40 -1.57
N SER A 199 -21.05 -4.91 -1.90
CA SER A 199 -20.44 -5.14 -3.22
C SER A 199 -19.22 -6.05 -3.19
N PHE A 200 -18.61 -6.28 -2.03
CA PHE A 200 -17.36 -7.01 -1.92
C PHE A 200 -17.32 -8.01 -0.76
N ALA A 201 -18.47 -8.38 -0.17
CA ALA A 201 -18.53 -9.24 1.02
C ALA A 201 -17.70 -10.52 0.90
N ASP A 202 -17.78 -11.22 -0.24
CA ASP A 202 -17.14 -12.52 -0.43
C ASP A 202 -15.63 -12.45 -0.75
N VAL A 203 -15.06 -11.26 -0.89
CA VAL A 203 -13.64 -11.10 -1.19
C VAL A 203 -12.81 -11.56 0.02
N LYS A 204 -12.03 -12.61 -0.19
CA LYS A 204 -11.16 -13.21 0.84
C LYS A 204 -9.96 -12.31 1.15
N THR A 205 -9.55 -12.34 2.42
CA THR A 205 -8.36 -11.68 2.95
C THR A 205 -7.59 -12.63 3.87
N SER A 206 -6.46 -12.18 4.41
CA SER A 206 -5.73 -12.91 5.46
C SER A 206 -6.53 -13.07 6.75
N ASP A 207 -7.48 -12.17 7.00
CA ASP A 207 -8.13 -11.98 8.30
C ASP A 207 -9.62 -12.39 8.28
N GLY A 208 -10.03 -13.14 7.25
CA GLY A 208 -11.43 -13.46 6.95
C GLY A 208 -11.90 -12.87 5.61
N THR A 209 -13.16 -12.48 5.49
CA THR A 209 -13.71 -11.81 4.29
C THR A 209 -13.87 -10.30 4.48
N LEU A 210 -13.99 -9.55 3.38
CA LEU A 210 -14.32 -8.12 3.49
C LEU A 210 -15.72 -7.89 4.10
N GLY A 211 -16.66 -8.83 3.94
CA GLY A 211 -17.96 -8.76 4.59
C GLY A 211 -17.84 -8.80 6.11
N GLU A 212 -17.10 -9.77 6.65
CA GLU A 212 -16.86 -9.88 8.10
C GLU A 212 -16.14 -8.65 8.66
N ILE A 213 -15.18 -8.10 7.91
CA ILE A 213 -14.48 -6.86 8.28
C ILE A 213 -15.46 -5.69 8.33
N ALA A 214 -16.32 -5.55 7.32
CA ALA A 214 -17.31 -4.49 7.23
C ALA A 214 -18.37 -4.60 8.32
N GLU A 215 -18.90 -5.78 8.61
CA GLU A 215 -19.87 -6.01 9.70
C GLU A 215 -19.29 -5.60 11.05
N LYS A 216 -18.08 -6.07 11.37
CA LYS A 216 -17.39 -5.69 12.61
C LYS A 216 -17.17 -4.17 12.69
N ALA A 217 -16.82 -3.53 11.59
CA ALA A 217 -16.62 -2.08 11.54
C ALA A 217 -17.93 -1.30 11.71
N LEU A 218 -18.99 -1.70 11.01
CA LEU A 218 -20.33 -1.10 11.14
C LEU A 218 -20.86 -1.28 12.55
N PHE A 219 -20.66 -2.44 13.17
CA PHE A 219 -21.04 -2.64 14.57
C PHE A 219 -20.32 -1.65 15.50
N ARG A 220 -19.00 -1.46 15.33
CA ARG A 220 -18.24 -0.46 16.12
C ARG A 220 -18.77 0.96 15.93
N ILE A 221 -19.04 1.36 14.69
CA ILE A 221 -19.54 2.70 14.36
C ILE A 221 -20.93 2.92 14.98
N ARG A 222 -21.83 1.94 14.87
CA ARG A 222 -23.24 2.06 15.29
C ARG A 222 -23.45 1.90 16.79
N HIS A 223 -22.63 1.07 17.44
CA HIS A 223 -22.89 0.63 18.83
C HIS A 223 -21.76 0.94 19.81
N LEU A 224 -20.51 1.07 19.36
CA LEU A 224 -19.33 1.22 20.23
C LEU A 224 -18.63 2.59 20.11
N SER A 225 -19.36 3.60 19.62
CA SER A 225 -18.84 4.97 19.45
C SER A 225 -19.30 5.90 20.57
N ILE A 226 -18.57 6.99 20.78
CA ILE A 226 -18.89 7.99 21.83
C ILE A 226 -20.33 8.49 21.67
N GLY A 227 -21.07 8.54 22.77
CA GLY A 227 -22.48 8.95 22.80
C GLY A 227 -23.49 7.84 22.52
N ARG A 228 -23.04 6.62 22.20
CA ARG A 228 -23.91 5.44 22.13
C ARG A 228 -24.10 4.82 23.51
N VAL A 229 -25.24 4.16 23.70
CA VAL A 229 -25.48 3.32 24.88
C VAL A 229 -24.54 2.12 24.79
N ALA A 230 -23.70 1.93 25.81
CA ALA A 230 -22.85 0.76 25.89
C ALA A 230 -23.71 -0.52 25.82
N PRO A 231 -23.34 -1.54 25.02
CA PRO A 231 -24.04 -2.81 25.00
C PRO A 231 -24.13 -3.43 26.39
N GLU A 232 -25.19 -4.20 26.63
CA GLU A 232 -25.30 -4.96 27.87
C GLU A 232 -24.11 -5.92 28.00
N ILE A 233 -23.61 -6.04 29.21
CA ILE A 233 -22.58 -7.03 29.56
C ILE A 233 -23.10 -7.75 30.77
N ASP A 234 -23.25 -9.06 30.64
CA ASP A 234 -23.54 -9.96 31.73
C ASP A 234 -22.38 -10.94 31.92
N GLY A 235 -22.16 -11.34 33.15
CA GLY A 235 -21.10 -12.27 33.50
C GLY A 235 -21.05 -12.54 34.99
N GLU A 236 -20.08 -13.35 35.40
CA GLU A 236 -19.80 -13.66 36.78
C GLU A 236 -18.50 -12.99 37.22
N ASP A 237 -18.48 -12.46 38.44
CA ASP A 237 -17.24 -12.01 39.07
C ASP A 237 -16.38 -13.20 39.56
N ILE A 238 -15.22 -12.90 40.14
CA ILE A 238 -14.28 -13.93 40.63
C ILE A 238 -14.84 -14.79 41.79
N PHE A 239 -16.00 -14.43 42.34
CA PHE A 239 -16.71 -15.17 43.38
C PHE A 239 -17.96 -15.87 42.87
N GLY A 240 -18.18 -15.90 41.54
CA GLY A 240 -19.36 -16.51 40.92
C GLY A 240 -20.63 -15.69 41.04
N LYS A 241 -20.53 -14.42 41.47
CA LYS A 241 -21.70 -13.54 41.54
C LYS A 241 -22.00 -12.96 40.17
N THR A 242 -23.21 -13.21 39.68
CA THR A 242 -23.69 -12.62 38.43
C THR A 242 -23.81 -11.10 38.56
N PHE A 243 -23.38 -10.37 37.53
CA PHE A 243 -23.60 -8.93 37.40
C PHE A 243 -24.04 -8.58 35.99
N LYS A 244 -24.72 -7.44 35.85
CA LYS A 244 -25.00 -6.78 34.57
C LYS A 244 -24.42 -5.37 34.56
N LEU A 245 -24.00 -4.88 33.40
CA LEU A 245 -23.56 -3.50 33.26
C LEU A 245 -24.70 -2.53 33.64
N SER A 246 -25.94 -2.87 33.32
CA SER A 246 -27.12 -2.08 33.69
C SER A 246 -27.38 -1.99 35.20
N ASP A 247 -26.82 -2.87 36.03
CA ASP A 247 -26.91 -2.78 37.50
C ASP A 247 -26.19 -1.53 38.05
N HIS A 248 -25.32 -0.92 37.25
CA HIS A 248 -24.55 0.27 37.61
C HIS A 248 -25.15 1.57 37.07
N ARG A 249 -26.40 1.58 36.57
CA ARG A 249 -27.06 2.82 36.13
C ARG A 249 -27.08 3.88 37.24
N GLY A 250 -26.92 5.13 36.84
CA GLY A 250 -26.78 6.27 37.76
C GLY A 250 -25.35 6.48 38.28
N LYS A 251 -24.38 5.63 37.91
CA LYS A 251 -22.96 5.79 38.24
C LYS A 251 -22.12 6.07 36.99
N VAL A 252 -20.98 6.71 37.19
CA VAL A 252 -19.90 6.74 36.18
C VAL A 252 -19.13 5.43 36.31
N VAL A 253 -19.04 4.67 35.22
CA VAL A 253 -18.42 3.33 35.20
C VAL A 253 -17.21 3.37 34.27
N VAL A 254 -16.07 2.87 34.76
CA VAL A 254 -14.90 2.55 33.94
C VAL A 254 -14.90 1.05 33.71
N LEU A 255 -14.97 0.64 32.44
CA LEU A 255 -14.88 -0.76 32.05
C LEU A 255 -13.49 -1.03 31.48
N SER A 256 -12.78 -2.00 32.06
CA SER A 256 -11.42 -2.37 31.67
C SER A 256 -11.40 -3.83 31.20
N PHE A 257 -10.93 -4.06 29.97
CA PHE A 257 -10.72 -5.40 29.41
C PHE A 257 -9.23 -5.73 29.49
N TRP A 258 -8.89 -6.86 30.13
CA TRP A 258 -7.53 -7.34 30.32
C TRP A 258 -7.49 -8.88 30.26
N GLY A 259 -6.30 -9.47 30.13
CA GLY A 259 -6.11 -10.90 30.28
C GLY A 259 -4.67 -11.26 30.64
N HIS A 260 -4.47 -12.51 31.06
CA HIS A 260 -3.25 -13.05 31.68
C HIS A 260 -2.30 -13.74 30.68
N TRP A 261 -2.58 -13.58 29.38
CA TRP A 261 -1.86 -14.22 28.28
C TRP A 261 -0.36 -13.93 28.29
#